data_AF-A0A853D755-F1
#
_entry.id   AF-A0A853D755-F1
#
_cell.length_a   1.000
_cell.length_b   1.000
_cell.length_c   1.000
_cell.angle_alpha   90.00
_cell.angle_beta   90.00
_cell.angle_gamma   90.00
#
_symmetry.space_group_name_H-M   'P 1'
#
loop_
_entity.id
_entity.type
_entity.pdbx_description
1 polymer ?
#
loop_
_entity_poly.entity_id
_entity_poly.type
_entity_poly.pdbx_seq_one_letter_code
_entity_poly.pdbx_strand_id
1 'polypeptide(L)'
;MIKFFKKHTQTPSLRQLDQLYAQTICKCPLQEQISYCQRLIESAKFHLGQSCPKKDATHLKLLIQAASIELQRLHDKGSSH
;
A
#
# COMPACT_ATOMS: atom_id res chain seq x y z
N MET A 1 -35.30 -19.18 -16.97
CA MET A 1 -34.04 -19.95 -16.88
C MET A 1 -32.88 -18.96 -17.00
N ILE A 2 -32.41 -18.44 -15.87
CA ILE A 2 -31.42 -17.35 -15.84
C ILE A 2 -30.04 -17.97 -16.05
N LYS A 3 -29.43 -17.67 -17.20
CA LYS A 3 -28.07 -18.10 -17.52
C LYS A 3 -27.11 -17.31 -16.63
N PHE A 4 -26.56 -17.97 -15.62
CA PHE A 4 -25.43 -17.45 -14.84
C PHE A 4 -24.21 -17.37 -15.76
N PHE A 5 -24.01 -16.20 -16.37
CA PHE A 5 -22.72 -15.85 -16.94
C PHE A 5 -21.70 -15.83 -15.79
N LYS A 6 -20.90 -16.89 -15.67
CA LYS A 6 -19.68 -16.88 -14.87
C LYS A 6 -18.82 -15.73 -15.40
N LYS A 7 -18.90 -14.56 -14.77
CA LYS A 7 -17.89 -13.51 -14.95
C LYS A 7 -16.59 -14.16 -14.52
N HIS A 8 -15.71 -14.44 -15.48
CA HIS A 8 -14.31 -14.68 -15.22
C HIS A 8 -13.83 -13.44 -14.46
N THR A 9 -13.83 -13.49 -13.13
CA THR A 9 -13.16 -12.48 -12.31
C THR A 9 -11.68 -12.70 -12.57
N GLN A 10 -11.17 -12.09 -13.64
CA GLN A 10 -9.74 -11.93 -13.82
C GLN A 10 -9.26 -11.27 -12.55
N THR A 11 -8.50 -12.02 -11.76
CA THR A 11 -7.82 -11.49 -10.60
C THR A 11 -7.03 -10.28 -11.10
N PRO A 12 -7.30 -9.06 -10.60
CA PRO A 12 -6.63 -7.88 -11.10
C PRO A 12 -5.13 -8.11 -10.94
N SER A 13 -4.38 -7.81 -11.99
CA SER A 13 -2.92 -7.91 -11.93
C SER A 13 -2.41 -7.05 -10.77
N LEU A 14 -1.28 -7.43 -10.17
CA LEU A 14 -0.66 -6.65 -9.09
C LEU A 14 -0.52 -5.17 -9.47
N ARG A 15 -0.20 -4.90 -10.75
CA ARG A 15 -0.10 -3.54 -11.30
C ARG A 15 -1.43 -2.78 -11.31
N GLN A 16 -2.55 -3.46 -11.60
CA GLN A 16 -3.88 -2.85 -11.53
C GLN A 16 -4.31 -2.59 -10.09
N LEU A 17 -3.93 -3.47 -9.16
CA LEU A 17 -4.12 -3.23 -7.74
C LEU A 17 -3.30 -2.03 -7.26
N ASP A 18 -2.02 -1.94 -7.61
CA ASP A 18 -1.18 -0.78 -7.29
C ASP A 18 -1.78 0.53 -7.82
N GLN A 19 -2.28 0.51 -9.06
CA GLN A 19 -2.96 1.67 -9.66
C GLN A 19 -4.26 2.02 -8.91
N LEU A 20 -5.06 1.03 -8.55
CA LEU A 20 -6.29 1.23 -7.80
C LEU A 20 -5.98 1.79 -6.40
N TYR A 21 -4.97 1.23 -5.72
CA TYR A 21 -4.51 1.69 -4.43
C TYR A 21 -3.99 3.13 -4.49
N ALA A 22 -3.14 3.46 -5.47
CA ALA A 22 -2.66 4.83 -5.67
C ALA A 22 -3.82 5.80 -5.93
N GLN A 23 -4.78 5.44 -6.79
CA GLN A 23 -5.94 6.29 -7.09
C GLN A 23 -6.89 6.47 -5.90
N THR A 24 -6.94 5.48 -5.00
CA THR A 24 -7.85 5.50 -3.85
C THR A 24 -7.22 6.22 -2.67
N ILE A 25 -5.98 5.86 -2.29
CA ILE A 25 -5.28 6.47 -1.16
C ILE A 25 -5.00 7.95 -1.41
N CYS A 26 -4.59 8.35 -2.62
CA CYS A 26 -4.33 9.76 -2.92
C CYS A 26 -5.58 10.66 -2.82
N LYS A 27 -6.79 10.08 -2.85
CA LYS A 27 -8.06 10.79 -2.68
C LYS A 27 -8.53 10.86 -1.22
N CYS A 28 -7.94 10.06 -0.32
CA CYS A 28 -8.26 10.11 1.09
C CYS A 28 -7.80 11.44 1.73
N PRO A 29 -8.42 11.88 2.84
CA PRO A 29 -7.90 12.99 3.64
C PRO A 29 -6.43 12.79 4.05
N LEU A 30 -5.69 13.89 4.23
CA LEU A 30 -4.25 13.85 4.54
C LEU A 30 -3.93 12.95 5.75
N GLN A 31 -4.73 13.04 6.81
CA GLN A 31 -4.58 12.22 8.02
C GLN A 31 -4.76 10.72 7.76
N GLU A 32 -5.67 10.35 6.85
CA GLU A 32 -5.85 8.95 6.47
C GLU A 32 -4.68 8.43 5.63
N GLN A 33 -4.11 9.26 4.75
CA GLN A 33 -2.91 8.92 3.98
C GLN A 33 -1.71 8.69 4.90
N ILE A 34 -1.52 9.57 5.89
CA ILE A 34 -0.49 9.45 6.93
C ILE A 34 -0.69 8.14 7.73
N SER A 35 -1.91 7.91 8.22
CA SER A 35 -2.26 6.72 9.00
C SER A 35 -2.09 5.43 8.20
N TYR A 36 -2.31 5.48 6.88
CA TYR A 36 -2.06 4.35 5.99
C TYR A 36 -0.56 4.06 5.86
N CYS A 37 0.26 5.08 5.58
CA CYS A 37 1.71 4.92 5.46
C CYS A 37 2.33 4.37 6.77
N GLN A 38 1.87 4.86 7.92
CA GLN A 38 2.30 4.36 9.23
C GLN A 38 1.97 2.87 9.42
N ARG A 39 0.72 2.47 9.16
CA ARG A 39 0.29 1.05 9.25
C ARG A 39 1.05 0.16 8.27
N LEU A 40 1.33 0.65 7.07
CA LEU A 40 2.10 -0.08 6.06
C LEU A 40 3.54 -0.34 6.54
N ILE A 41 4.19 0.66 7.12
CA ILE A 41 5.53 0.52 7.71
C ILE A 41 5.50 -0.47 8.88
N GLU A 42 4.53 -0.35 9.78
CA GLU A 42 4.40 -1.23 10.94
C GLU A 42 4.20 -2.69 10.52
N SER A 43 3.27 -2.94 9.59
CA SER A 43 3.03 -4.27 9.03
C SER A 43 4.28 -4.83 8.35
N ALA A 44 4.95 -4.05 7.51
CA ALA A 44 6.16 -4.51 6.83
C ALA A 44 7.31 -4.81 7.82
N LYS A 45 7.47 -4.00 8.88
CA LYS A 45 8.42 -4.26 9.97
C LYS A 45 8.07 -5.53 10.74
N PHE A 46 6.80 -5.73 11.05
CA PHE A 46 6.32 -6.95 11.68
C PHE A 46 6.66 -8.18 10.82
N HIS A 47 6.36 -8.14 9.53
CA HIS A 47 6.69 -9.24 8.61
C HIS A 47 8.20 -9.48 8.48
N LEU A 48 9.03 -8.44 8.55
CA LEU A 48 10.49 -8.58 8.58
C LEU A 48 11.02 -9.19 9.89
N GLY A 49 10.35 -8.90 11.01
CA GLY A 49 10.67 -9.49 12.31
C GLY A 49 10.25 -10.95 12.43
N GLN A 50 9.27 -11.37 11.62
CA GLN A 50 8.94 -12.79 11.47
C GLN A 50 9.98 -13.49 10.58
N SER A 51 10.04 -14.82 10.65
CA SER A 51 10.94 -15.64 9.82
C SER A 51 10.57 -15.56 8.34
N CYS A 52 10.87 -14.42 7.72
CA CYS A 52 10.53 -14.07 6.36
C CYS A 52 11.60 -14.59 5.41
N PRO A 53 11.22 -15.20 4.27
CA PRO A 53 12.18 -15.57 3.24
C PRO A 53 13.03 -14.35 2.80
N LYS A 54 14.33 -14.54 2.58
CA LYS A 54 15.24 -13.45 2.15
C LYS A 54 14.75 -12.69 0.90
N LYS A 55 14.05 -13.39 0.00
CA LYS A 55 13.41 -12.82 -1.19
C LYS A 55 12.36 -11.75 -0.86
N ASP A 56 11.57 -11.98 0.19
CA ASP A 56 10.48 -11.11 0.61
C ASP A 56 11.03 -10.00 1.50
N ALA A 57 12.09 -10.26 2.26
CA ALA A 57 12.76 -9.26 3.09
C ALA A 57 13.29 -8.05 2.29
N THR A 58 13.80 -8.27 1.08
CA THR A 58 14.25 -7.16 0.22
C THR A 58 13.08 -6.29 -0.22
N HIS A 59 11.98 -6.92 -0.65
CA HIS A 59 10.76 -6.22 -1.02
C HIS A 59 10.17 -5.43 0.15
N LEU A 60 10.08 -6.02 1.33
CA LEU A 60 9.57 -5.36 2.53
C LEU A 60 10.43 -4.15 2.96
N LYS A 61 11.76 -4.24 2.82
CA LYS A 61 12.64 -3.09 3.07
C LYS A 61 12.39 -1.95 2.08
N LEU A 62 12.23 -2.25 0.80
CA LEU A 62 11.90 -1.26 -0.23
C LEU A 62 10.52 -0.63 0.04
N LEU A 63 9.55 -1.44 0.47
CA LEU A 63 8.21 -0.97 0.85
C LEU A 63 8.25 0.00 2.03
N ILE A 64 9.02 -0.32 3.08
CA ILE A 64 9.22 0.58 4.23
C ILE A 64 9.86 1.89 3.79
N GLN A 65 10.88 1.84 2.93
CA GLN A 65 11.56 3.02 2.44
C GLN A 65 10.60 3.91 1.64
N ALA A 66 9.85 3.34 0.70
CA ALA A 66 8.87 4.07 -0.10
C ALA A 66 7.79 4.72 0.75
N ALA A 67 7.22 3.96 1.70
CA ALA A 67 6.20 4.47 2.63
C ALA A 67 6.74 5.57 3.56
N SER A 68 8.01 5.49 3.96
CA SER A 68 8.66 6.50 4.81
C SER A 68 8.91 7.81 4.06
N ILE A 69 9.33 7.73 2.79
CA ILE A 69 9.47 8.90 1.91
C ILE A 69 8.12 9.58 1.71
N GLU A 70 7.07 8.80 1.44
CA GLU A 70 5.73 9.35 1.26
C GLU A 70 5.19 9.98 2.55
N LEU A 71 5.41 9.34 3.70
CA LEU A 71 5.03 9.89 5.00
C LEU A 71 5.68 11.25 5.28
N GLN A 72 6.98 11.39 4.96
CA GLN A 72 7.68 12.66 5.07
C GLN A 72 7.05 13.73 4.17
N ARG A 73 6.78 13.40 2.89
CA ARG A 73 6.10 14.33 1.97
C ARG A 73 4.72 14.75 2.46
N LEU A 74 3.94 13.82 3.02
CA LEU A 74 2.61 14.10 3.55
C LEU A 74 2.67 15.02 4.78
N HIS A 75 3.67 14.85 5.65
CA HIS A 75 3.91 15.76 6.76
C HIS A 75 4.30 17.16 6.28
N ASP A 76 5.24 17.27 5.32
CA ASP A 76 5.67 18.56 4.76
C ASP A 76 4.48 19.31 4.10
N LYS A 77 3.57 18.57 3.46
CA LYS A 77 2.33 19.10 2.89
C LYS A 77 1.36 19.60 3.97
N GLY A 78 1.34 18.98 5.15
CA GLY A 78 0.54 19.42 6.30
C GLY A 78 1.18 20.59 7.07
N SER A 79 2.50 20.73 7.01
CA SER A 79 3.27 21.80 7.68
C SER A 79 3.40 23.09 6.87
N SER A 80 2.94 23.12 5.61
CA SER A 80 2.97 24.32 4.75
C SER A 80 1.83 25.32 5.06
N HIS A 81 1.47 25.50 6.33
CA HIS A 81 0.45 26.44 6.78
C HIS A 81 1.06 27.69 7.41
#